data_AF-A0A838Q9N1-F1
#
_entry.id   AF-A0A838Q9N1-F1
#
_cell.length_a   1.000
_cell.length_b   1.000
_cell.length_c   1.000
_cell.angle_alpha   90.00
_cell.angle_beta   90.00
_cell.angle_gamma   90.00
#
_symmetry.space_group_name_H-M   'P 1'
#
loop_
_entity.id
_entity.type
_entity.pdbx_description
1 polymer ?
#
loop_
_entity_poly.entity_id
_entity_poly.type
_entity_poly.pdbx_seq_one_letter_code
_entity_poly.pdbx_strand_id
1 'polypeptide(L)' 'SKDGSPKILKECTLPITGLGVVDLIITDLCVFEVKEGGGLVLTELHPGVTVDDVRAKTGAPFDVGLKD' A
#
# COMPACT_ATOMS: atom_id res chain seq x y z
N SER A 1 8.89 8.79 -1.83
CA SER A 1 10.07 9.32 -1.14
C SER A 1 10.21 10.80 -1.45
N LYS A 2 11.21 11.52 -0.91
CA LYS A 2 11.35 12.98 -1.17
C LYS A 2 11.51 13.28 -2.68
N ASP A 3 11.96 12.30 -3.43
CA ASP A 3 12.15 12.26 -4.89
C ASP A 3 10.93 11.74 -5.68
N GLY A 4 9.81 11.43 -5.00
CA GLY A 4 8.62 10.86 -5.63
C GLY A 4 8.64 9.35 -5.89
N SER A 5 9.72 8.63 -5.55
CA SER A 5 9.74 7.16 -5.73
C SER A 5 8.74 6.46 -4.78
N PRO A 6 8.07 5.37 -5.22
CA PRO A 6 7.16 4.62 -4.36
C PRO A 6 7.83 4.09 -3.10
N LYS A 7 7.09 4.08 -1.98
CA LYS A 7 7.57 3.51 -0.71
C LYS A 7 7.01 2.12 -0.42
N ILE A 8 5.83 1.81 -0.94
CA ILE A 8 5.23 0.48 -0.87
C ILE A 8 5.72 -0.27 -2.10
N LEU A 9 6.52 -1.31 -1.90
CA LEU A 9 7.23 -2.05 -2.94
C LEU A 9 6.91 -3.55 -2.84
N LYS A 10 7.12 -4.28 -3.93
CA LYS A 10 7.04 -5.76 -3.91
C LYS A 10 8.06 -6.38 -2.95
N GLU A 11 9.24 -5.77 -2.82
CA GLU A 11 10.32 -6.21 -1.93
C GLU A 11 11.00 -4.99 -1.29
N CYS A 12 11.32 -5.09 0.00
CA CYS A 12 12.05 -4.05 0.71
C CYS A 12 13.50 -3.97 0.23
N THR A 13 13.95 -2.77 -0.15
CA THR A 13 15.35 -2.53 -0.54
C THR A 13 16.23 -2.14 0.63
N LEU A 14 15.63 -1.82 1.78
CA LEU A 14 16.31 -1.48 3.02
C LEU A 14 16.28 -2.68 3.97
N PRO A 15 17.20 -2.75 4.95
CA PRO A 15 17.18 -3.79 5.97
C PRO A 15 15.82 -3.93 6.63
N ILE A 16 15.31 -5.16 6.69
CA ILE A 16 13.98 -5.47 7.22
C ILE A 16 14.03 -5.37 8.75
N THR A 17 13.14 -4.55 9.32
CA THR A 17 12.95 -4.45 10.78
C THR A 17 12.09 -5.59 11.35
N GLY A 18 11.09 -6.04 10.59
CA GLY A 18 10.22 -7.16 10.93
C GLY A 18 9.57 -7.74 9.67
N LEU A 19 9.49 -9.07 9.60
CA LEU A 19 8.98 -9.79 8.43
C LEU A 19 7.55 -10.29 8.69
N GLY A 20 6.60 -9.89 7.84
CA GLY A 20 5.21 -10.38 7.91
C GLY A 20 4.46 -9.93 9.17
N VAL A 21 4.85 -8.82 9.78
CA VAL A 21 4.30 -8.32 11.06
C VAL A 21 3.38 -7.11 10.91
N VAL A 22 3.12 -6.65 9.68
CA VAL A 22 2.32 -5.45 9.41
C VAL A 22 0.92 -5.90 9.00
N ASP A 23 -0.10 -5.40 9.68
CA ASP A 23 -1.52 -5.69 9.37
C ASP A 23 -2.18 -4.59 8.53
N LEU A 24 -1.81 -3.32 8.75
CA LEU A 24 -2.44 -2.15 8.14
C LEU A 24 -1.38 -1.11 7.72
N ILE A 25 -1.54 -0.55 6.52
CA ILE A 25 -0.70 0.55 6.00
C ILE A 25 -1.61 1.74 5.71
N ILE A 26 -1.44 2.83 6.45
CA ILE A 26 -2.18 4.08 6.25
C ILE A 26 -1.25 5.11 5.63
N THR A 27 -1.72 5.76 4.56
CA THR A 27 -1.01 6.82 3.85
C THR A 27 -1.88 8.07 3.74
N ASP A 28 -1.33 9.12 3.15
CA ASP A 28 -2.09 10.31 2.73
C ASP A 28 -3.06 10.04 1.58
N LEU A 29 -2.90 8.93 0.86
CA LEU A 29 -3.71 8.58 -0.32
C LEU A 29 -4.79 7.54 -0.02
N CYS A 30 -4.49 6.59 0.86
CA CYS A 30 -5.30 5.37 1.01
C CYS A 30 -4.93 4.56 2.26
N VAL A 31 -5.76 3.56 2.52
CA VAL A 31 -5.53 2.49 3.50
C VAL A 31 -5.39 1.15 2.78
N PHE A 32 -4.35 0.41 3.12
CA PHE A 32 -4.18 -1.00 2.73
C PHE A 32 -4.28 -1.92 3.94
N GLU A 33 -5.04 -3.00 3.81
CA GLU A 33 -4.93 -4.17 4.68
C GLU A 33 -3.93 -5.17 4.09
N VAL A 34 -3.17 -5.83 4.96
CA VAL A 34 -2.22 -6.88 4.58
C VAL A 34 -2.88 -8.24 4.81
N LYS A 35 -2.94 -9.06 3.75
CA LYS A 35 -3.51 -10.41 3.85
C LYS A 35 -2.60 -11.33 4.66
N GLU A 36 -3.19 -12.26 5.40
CA GLU A 36 -2.43 -13.39 5.96
C GLU A 36 -1.70 -14.12 4.83
N GLY A 37 -0.40 -14.38 5.02
CA GLY A 37 0.46 -14.98 3.99
C GLY A 37 0.96 -14.01 2.91
N GLY A 38 0.56 -12.74 2.95
CA GLY A 38 1.11 -11.65 2.13
C GLY A 38 0.17 -11.12 1.04
N GLY A 39 0.52 -9.95 0.51
CA GLY A 39 -0.27 -9.18 -0.45
C GLY A 39 -1.10 -8.08 0.22
N LEU A 40 -1.54 -7.13 -0.59
CA LEU A 40 -2.21 -5.91 -0.14
C LEU A 40 -3.63 -5.84 -0.70
N VAL A 41 -4.56 -5.32 0.10
CA VAL A 41 -5.93 -4.99 -0.31
C VAL A 41 -6.18 -3.51 -0.04
N LEU A 42 -6.50 -2.76 -1.08
CA LEU A 42 -6.91 -1.35 -0.97
C LEU A 42 -8.33 -1.31 -0.39
N THR A 43 -8.48 -0.79 0.83
CA THR A 43 -9.76 -0.79 1.56
C THR A 43 -10.40 0.58 1.65
N GLU A 44 -9.61 1.65 1.66
CA GLU A 44 -10.11 3.04 1.72
C GLU A 44 -9.28 3.97 0.84
N LEU A 45 -9.92 5.00 0.31
CA LEU A 45 -9.30 6.07 -0.45
C LEU A 45 -9.51 7.39 0.29
N HIS A 46 -8.47 8.23 0.32
CA HIS A 46 -8.64 9.62 0.73
C HIS A 46 -9.62 10.31 -0.22
N PRO A 47 -10.49 11.22 0.26
CA PRO A 47 -11.39 11.98 -0.60
C PRO A 47 -10.69 12.60 -1.81
N GLY A 48 -11.23 12.35 -3.01
CA GLY A 48 -10.71 12.85 -4.28
C GLY A 48 -9.54 12.06 -4.86
N VAL A 49 -9.04 11.00 -4.20
CA VAL A 49 -8.03 10.09 -4.74
C VAL A 49 -8.72 8.94 -5.46
N THR A 50 -8.20 8.58 -6.63
CA THR A 50 -8.68 7.43 -7.41
C THR A 50 -7.82 6.18 -7.20
N VAL A 51 -8.36 5.02 -7.54
CA VAL A 51 -7.57 3.76 -7.56
C VAL A 51 -6.34 3.89 -8.48
N ASP A 52 -6.47 4.60 -9.60
CA ASP A 52 -5.38 4.79 -10.55
C ASP A 52 -4.26 5.67 -9.99
N ASP A 53 -4.60 6.70 -9.21
CA ASP A 53 -3.61 7.51 -8.48
C ASP A 53 -2.80 6.64 -7.51
N VAL A 54 -3.47 5.75 -6.78
CA VAL A 54 -2.81 4.81 -5.87
C VAL A 54 -1.93 3.82 -6.63
N ARG A 55 -2.39 3.27 -7.75
CA ARG A 55 -1.58 2.40 -8.63
C ARG A 55 -0.34 3.11 -9.14
N ALA A 56 -0.45 4.38 -9.54
CA ALA A 56 0.68 5.16 -10.03
C ALA A 56 1.72 5.48 -8.95
N LYS A 57 1.33 5.47 -7.66
CA LYS A 57 2.20 5.79 -6.52
C LYS A 57 2.65 4.57 -5.69
N THR A 58 2.22 3.38 -6.07
CA THR A 58 2.49 2.13 -5.34
C THR A 58 3.27 1.16 -6.22
N GLY A 59 4.45 0.74 -5.77
CA GLY A 59 5.34 -0.18 -6.49
C GLY A 59 5.07 -1.66 -6.19
N ALA A 60 3.96 -1.98 -5.52
CA ALA A 60 3.52 -3.33 -5.21
C ALA A 60 2.16 -3.60 -5.88
N PRO A 61 1.89 -4.83 -6.34
CA PRO A 61 0.55 -5.21 -6.75
C PRO A 61 -0.39 -5.25 -5.53
N PHE A 62 -1.65 -4.91 -5.75
CA PHE A 62 -2.69 -4.97 -4.74
C PHE A 62 -4.06 -5.28 -5.37
N ASP A 63 -4.92 -5.89 -4.57
CA ASP A 63 -6.33 -6.12 -4.90
C ASP A 63 -7.16 -4.91 -4.44
N VAL A 64 -8.31 -4.68 -5.08
CA VAL A 64 -9.24 -3.60 -4.70
C VAL A 64 -10.40 -4.21 -3.93
N GLY A 65 -10.59 -3.77 -2.68
CA GLY A 65 -11.65 -4.19 -1.79
C GLY A 65 -12.19 -3.02 -0.98
N LEU A 66 -12.58 -1.95 -1.68
CA LEU A 66 -13.08 -0.72 -1.06
C LEU A 66 -14.31 -1.02 -0.19
N LYS A 67 -14.29 -0.51 1.04
CA LYS A 67 -15.40 -0.60 1.98
C LYS A 67 -16.29 0.64 1.80
N ASP A 68 -17.60 0.44 1.94
CA ASP A 68 -18.62 1.50 1.86
C ASP A 68 -18.61 2.42 3.10
#